data_AF-A0A8C4XGU3-F1
#
_entry.id   AF-A0A8C4XGU3-F1
#
_cell.length_a   1.000
_cell.length_b   1.000
_cell.length_c   1.000
_cell.angle_alpha   90.00
_cell.angle_beta   90.00
_cell.angle_gamma   90.00
#
_symmetry.space_group_name_H-M   'P 1'
#
loop_
_entity.id
_entity.type
_entity.pdbx_description
1 polymer ?
#
loop_
_entity_poly.entity_id
_entity_poly.type
_entity_poly.pdbx_seq_one_letter_code
_entity_poly.pdbx_strand_id
1 'polypeptide(L)'
;EPTEDQLKPCSSEESSFCLNGGICYRIPSASSPSCVCNEDFKGTRCEEFQLPIKTASENDRGLIAAVVIISVLIALVLIAVIYCAHR
;
A
#
# COMPACT_ATOMS: atom_id res chain seq x y z
N GLU A 1 14.14 36.96 -4.42
CA GLU A 1 13.06 35.96 -4.30
C GLU A 1 12.85 35.34 -5.69
N PRO A 2 13.31 34.12 -5.98
CA PRO A 2 13.05 33.51 -7.27
C PRO A 2 11.86 32.53 -7.15
N THR A 3 10.70 33.04 -7.58
CA THR A 3 9.70 32.41 -8.47
C THR A 3 9.57 30.89 -8.45
N GLU A 4 8.46 30.43 -7.86
CA GLU A 4 7.60 29.32 -8.30
C GLU A 4 8.24 28.40 -9.35
N ASP A 5 8.81 27.28 -8.88
CA ASP A 5 9.29 26.18 -9.72
C ASP A 5 8.14 25.71 -10.61
N GLN A 6 8.08 26.25 -11.83
CA GLN A 6 7.00 25.98 -12.77
C GLN A 6 7.03 24.52 -13.19
N LEU A 7 6.29 23.71 -12.45
CA LEU A 7 6.00 22.32 -12.73
C LEU A 7 5.24 22.23 -14.05
N LYS A 8 5.90 21.76 -15.10
CA LYS A 8 5.30 21.65 -16.44
C LYS A 8 5.00 20.20 -16.79
N PRO A 9 3.89 19.91 -17.49
CA PRO A 9 3.67 18.58 -18.05
C PRO A 9 4.78 18.23 -19.05
N CYS A 10 5.14 16.95 -19.11
CA CYS A 10 6.12 16.45 -20.06
C CYS A 10 5.66 16.61 -21.52
N SER A 11 6.62 16.67 -22.44
CA SER A 11 6.32 16.63 -23.87
C SER A 11 5.90 15.23 -24.32
N SER A 12 5.35 15.12 -25.53
CA SER A 12 5.00 13.82 -26.12
C SER A 12 6.20 12.86 -26.23
N GLU A 13 7.41 13.38 -26.44
CA GLU A 13 8.63 12.57 -26.58
C GLU A 13 9.01 11.88 -25.26
N GLU A 14 8.63 12.49 -24.14
CA GLU A 14 8.93 12.02 -22.78
C GLU A 14 7.79 11.23 -22.16
N SER A 15 6.69 11.03 -22.90
CA SER A 15 5.48 10.33 -22.42
C SER A 15 5.76 8.88 -21.98
N SER A 16 6.82 8.26 -22.49
CA SER A 16 7.25 6.91 -22.13
C SER A 16 8.21 6.85 -20.93
N PHE A 17 8.58 8.01 -20.37
CA PHE A 17 9.48 8.05 -19.22
C PHE A 17 8.82 7.44 -17.98
N CYS A 18 7.62 7.88 -17.62
CA CYS A 18 6.85 7.29 -16.51
C CYS A 18 6.13 6.02 -16.98
N LEU A 19 6.31 4.93 -16.26
CA LEU A 19 5.70 3.63 -16.53
C LEU A 19 4.43 3.45 -15.70
N ASN A 20 3.68 2.37 -15.99
CA ASN A 20 2.54 1.92 -15.19
C ASN A 20 1.48 3.01 -14.89
N GLY A 21 1.29 3.92 -15.84
CA GLY A 21 0.30 5.01 -15.75
C GLY A 21 0.70 6.15 -14.82
N GLY A 22 1.99 6.30 -14.50
CA GLY A 22 2.50 7.44 -13.74
C GLY A 22 2.37 8.77 -14.50
N ILE A 23 2.18 9.86 -13.76
CA ILE A 23 2.03 11.22 -14.31
C ILE A 23 3.40 11.86 -14.44
N CYS A 24 3.76 12.27 -15.65
CA CYS A 24 5.06 12.87 -15.96
C CYS A 24 5.04 14.40 -15.85
N TYR A 25 6.03 14.95 -15.17
CA TYR A 25 6.28 16.39 -15.08
C TYR A 25 7.77 16.75 -15.17
N ARG A 26 8.05 17.99 -15.55
CA ARG A 26 9.39 18.55 -15.61
C ARG A 26 9.55 19.71 -14.65
N ILE A 27 10.65 19.67 -13.90
CA ILE A 27 11.13 20.75 -13.06
C ILE A 27 12.25 21.46 -13.85
N PRO A 28 12.18 22.79 -14.07
CA PRO A 28 13.16 23.50 -14.90
C PRO A 28 14.62 23.37 -14.43
N SER A 29 14.83 23.19 -13.13
CA SER A 29 16.15 23.00 -12.51
C SER A 29 16.68 21.56 -12.58
N ALA A 30 15.85 20.58 -12.97
CA ALA A 30 16.22 19.17 -13.07
C ALA A 30 16.60 18.78 -14.50
N SER A 31 17.65 17.96 -14.64
CA SER A 31 18.10 17.45 -15.94
C SER A 31 17.15 16.39 -16.53
N SER A 32 16.50 15.60 -15.66
CA SER A 32 15.55 14.55 -16.06
C SER A 32 14.11 14.88 -15.64
N PRO A 33 13.09 14.31 -16.33
CA PRO A 33 11.70 14.36 -15.87
C PRO A 33 11.53 13.65 -14.53
N SER A 34 10.37 13.87 -13.91
CA SER A 34 9.96 13.25 -12.66
C SER A 34 8.55 12.68 -12.79
N CYS A 35 8.25 11.68 -11.98
CA CYS A 35 7.00 10.91 -12.06
C CYS A 35 6.23 10.95 -10.73
N VAL A 36 4.92 11.19 -10.80
CA VAL A 36 3.99 10.84 -9.72
C VAL A 36 3.45 9.44 -10.01
N CYS A 37 3.71 8.49 -9.12
CA CYS A 37 3.27 7.11 -9.29
C CYS A 37 1.86 6.85 -8.75
N ASN A 38 1.19 5.87 -9.36
CA ASN A 38 -0.06 5.33 -8.84
C ASN A 38 0.20 4.51 -7.55
N GLU A 39 -0.84 4.27 -6.75
CA GLU A 39 -0.72 3.69 -5.39
C GLU A 39 0.05 2.35 -5.33
N ASP A 40 -0.05 1.55 -6.40
CA ASP A 40 0.57 0.23 -6.50
C ASP A 40 2.01 0.24 -7.06
N PHE A 41 2.55 1.41 -7.42
CA PHE A 41 3.85 1.51 -8.07
C PHE A 41 4.75 2.53 -7.40
N LYS A 42 6.06 2.29 -7.47
CA LYS A 42 7.13 3.16 -6.94
C LYS A 42 8.36 3.11 -7.84
N GLY A 43 9.40 3.85 -7.45
CA GLY A 43 10.62 4.00 -8.22
C GLY A 43 10.63 5.32 -9.00
N THR A 44 11.77 5.65 -9.59
CA THR A 44 11.97 6.95 -10.27
C THR A 44 11.07 7.10 -11.49
N ARG A 45 10.71 5.96 -12.10
CA ARG A 45 9.88 5.87 -13.30
C ARG A 45 8.60 5.08 -13.05
N CYS A 46 8.22 4.84 -11.79
CA CYS A 46 7.10 3.97 -11.42
C CYS A 46 7.26 2.54 -11.94
N GLU A 47 8.50 2.04 -12.04
CA GLU A 47 8.86 0.74 -12.60
C GLU A 47 8.69 -0.42 -11.61
N GLU A 48 8.65 -0.12 -10.31
CA GLU A 48 8.58 -1.11 -9.25
C GLU A 48 7.15 -1.28 -8.78
N PHE A 49 6.63 -2.51 -8.80
CA PHE A 49 5.36 -2.81 -8.14
C PHE A 49 5.53 -2.80 -6.63
N GLN A 50 4.77 -1.97 -5.94
CA GLN A 50 4.70 -1.97 -4.49
C GLN A 50 3.61 -2.94 -4.07
N LEU A 51 4.02 -4.10 -3.53
CA LEU A 51 3.09 -4.99 -2.86
C LEU A 51 2.34 -4.20 -1.80
N PRO A 52 0.99 -4.14 -1.86
CA PRO A 52 0.21 -3.50 -0.81
C PRO A 52 0.45 -4.30 0.46
N ILE A 53 1.33 -3.80 1.31
CA ILE A 53 1.35 -4.22 2.70
C ILE A 53 0.06 -3.64 3.24
N LYS A 54 -0.99 -4.46 3.22
CA LYS A 54 -2.15 -4.23 4.07
C LYS A 54 -1.63 -4.35 5.49
N THR A 55 -1.01 -3.29 5.99
CA THR A 55 -0.97 -3.03 7.41
C THR A 55 -2.43 -3.03 7.79
N ALA A 56 -2.84 -4.12 8.45
CA ALA A 56 -4.17 -4.29 8.99
C ALA A 56 -4.59 -2.92 9.51
N SER A 57 -5.59 -2.32 8.85
CA SER A 57 -6.13 -1.04 9.26
C SER A 57 -6.48 -1.15 10.75
N GLU A 58 -6.54 -0.05 11.50
CA GLU A 58 -6.82 -0.15 12.94
C GLU A 58 -8.10 -0.96 13.24
N ASN A 59 -9.05 -0.98 12.28
CA ASN A 59 -10.24 -1.84 12.27
C ASN A 59 -9.95 -3.34 12.12
N ASP A 60 -8.97 -3.72 11.28
CA ASP A 60 -8.59 -5.11 11.05
C ASP A 60 -7.85 -5.71 12.26
N ARG A 61 -7.07 -4.91 13.00
CA ARG A 61 -6.40 -5.38 14.23
C ARG A 61 -7.41 -5.77 15.31
N GLY A 62 -8.49 -4.98 15.45
CA GLY A 62 -9.59 -5.29 16.36
C GLY A 62 -10.35 -6.56 15.95
N LEU A 63 -10.60 -6.73 14.65
CA LEU A 63 -11.26 -7.92 14.12
C LEU A 63 -10.43 -9.19 14.33
N ILE A 64 -9.13 -9.14 14.04
CA ILE A 64 -8.23 -10.28 14.24
C ILE A 64 -8.18 -10.66 15.73
N ALA A 65 -8.05 -9.69 16.63
CA ALA A 65 -8.05 -9.96 18.07
C ALA A 65 -9.35 -10.63 18.53
N ALA A 66 -10.50 -10.14 18.09
CA ALA A 66 -11.80 -10.71 18.42
C ALA A 66 -11.94 -12.17 17.93
N VAL A 67 -11.54 -12.45 16.69
CA VAL A 67 -11.59 -13.80 16.12
C VAL A 67 -10.70 -14.77 16.90
N VAL A 68 -9.50 -14.35 17.27
CA VAL A 68 -8.57 -15.18 18.06
C VAL A 68 -9.16 -15.47 19.45
N ILE A 69 -9.71 -14.47 20.14
CA ILE A 69 -10.32 -14.67 21.46
C ILE A 69 -11.51 -15.63 21.40
N ILE A 70 -12.42 -15.44 20.44
CA ILE A 70 -13.61 -16.29 20.27
C ILE A 70 -13.20 -17.73 19.97
N SER A 71 -12.22 -17.95 19.09
CA SER A 71 -11.76 -19.30 18.75
C SER A 71 -11.14 -20.03 19.94
N VAL A 72 -10.37 -19.33 20.80
CA VAL A 72 -9.82 -19.89 22.04
C VAL A 72 -10.93 -20.26 23.03
N LEU A 73 -11.94 -19.39 23.22
CA LEU A 73 -13.06 -19.68 24.11
C LEU A 73 -13.86 -20.91 23.66
N ILE A 74 -14.12 -21.03 22.36
CA ILE A 74 -14.80 -22.21 21.79
C ILE A 74 -13.97 -23.48 22.03
N ALA A 75 -12.65 -23.43 21.79
CA ALA A 75 -11.77 -24.57 22.02
C ALA A 75 -11.81 -25.03 23.49
N LEU A 76 -11.77 -24.10 24.46
CA LEU A 76 -11.85 -24.41 25.89
C LEU A 76 -13.18 -25.08 26.26
N VAL A 77 -14.30 -24.57 25.72
CA VAL A 77 -15.62 -25.17 25.95
C VAL A 77 -15.69 -26.58 25.38
N LEU A 78 -15.18 -26.80 24.16
CA LEU A 78 -15.14 -28.13 23.54
C LEU A 78 -14.31 -29.10 24.38
N ILE A 79 -13.12 -28.69 24.82
CA ILE A 79 -12.25 -29.50 25.68
C ILE A 79 -12.98 -29.87 26.98
N ALA A 80 -13.66 -28.92 27.62
CA ALA A 80 -14.41 -29.18 28.86
C ALA A 80 -15.57 -30.16 28.64
N VAL A 81 -16.34 -30.00 27.55
CA VAL A 81 -17.44 -30.91 27.21
C VAL A 81 -16.92 -32.32 26.94
N ILE A 82 -15.84 -32.44 26.16
CA ILE A 82 -15.19 -33.72 25.86
C ILE A 82 -14.71 -34.38 27.17
N TYR A 83 -14.02 -33.63 28.03
CA TYR A 83 -13.57 -34.12 29.33
C TYR A 83 -14.73 -34.60 30.21
N CYS A 84 -15.82 -33.83 30.29
CA CYS A 84 -17.01 -34.21 31.06
C CYS A 84 -17.78 -35.39 30.46
N ALA A 85 -17.74 -35.58 29.13
CA ALA A 85 -18.39 -36.72 28.47
C ALA A 85 -17.57 -38.01 28.56
N HIS A 86 -16.25 -37.90 28.69
CA HIS A 86 -15.34 -39.04 28.86
C HIS A 86 -15.09 -39.43 30.32
N ARG A 87 -15.45 -38.57 31.26
CA ARG A 87 -15.38 -38.81 32.70
C ARG A 87 -16.66 -39.44 33.20
#